data_AF-A0A7C2B5D5-F1
#
_entry.id   AF-A0A7C2B5D5-F1
#
_cell.length_a   1.000
_cell.length_b   1.000
_cell.length_c   1.000
_cell.angle_alpha   90.00
_cell.angle_beta   90.00
_cell.angle_gamma   90.00
#
_symmetry.space_group_name_H-M   'P 1'
#
loop_
_entity.id
_entity.type
_entity.pdbx_description
1 polymer ?
#
loop_
_entity_poly.entity_id
_entity_poly.type
_entity_poly.pdbx_seq_one_letter_code
_entity_poly.pdbx_strand_id
1 'polypeptide(L)'
;MPRLVYKKYNPTKRNELTEEFQKEKLENSIKMAALQAGREEATVFSIVEEVAGHVMEELEGKEEVDSQEIREIILDYLKENYPDIYQSWIEYDKTVKGRED
;
A
#
# COMPACT_ATOMS: atom_id res chain seq x y z
N MET A 1 6.66 -14.26 -4.33
CA MET A 1 6.71 -12.93 -3.69
C MET A 1 7.90 -12.16 -4.21
N PRO A 2 7.75 -10.84 -4.47
CA PRO A 2 8.86 -10.01 -4.86
C PRO A 2 9.87 -9.95 -3.74
N ARG A 3 11.13 -9.97 -4.11
CA ARG A 3 12.26 -9.82 -3.21
C ARG A 3 12.55 -8.34 -2.95
N LEU A 4 12.42 -7.52 -4.00
CA LEU A 4 12.78 -6.11 -3.96
C LEU A 4 11.61 -5.21 -4.35
N VAL A 5 11.52 -4.08 -3.66
CA VAL A 5 10.66 -2.96 -4.02
C VAL A 5 11.53 -1.81 -4.45
N TYR A 6 11.35 -1.31 -5.66
CA TYR A 6 11.99 -0.06 -6.10
C TYR A 6 11.03 1.12 -6.00
N LYS A 7 11.59 2.29 -5.71
CA LYS A 7 10.84 3.55 -5.68
C LYS A 7 11.20 4.36 -6.92
N LYS A 8 10.22 4.68 -7.76
CA LYS A 8 10.44 5.53 -8.93
C LYS A 8 10.85 6.95 -8.50
N TYR A 9 12.15 7.22 -8.60
CA TYR A 9 12.86 8.50 -8.63
C TYR A 9 12.60 9.52 -7.48
N ASN A 10 13.65 9.76 -6.69
CA ASN A 10 13.79 10.96 -5.86
C ASN A 10 14.98 11.78 -6.39
N PRO A 11 14.77 12.98 -6.98
CA PRO A 11 15.84 13.78 -7.58
C PRO A 11 16.93 14.22 -6.58
N THR A 12 16.67 14.12 -5.27
CA THR A 12 17.64 14.47 -4.21
C THR A 12 18.44 13.28 -3.67
N LYS A 13 18.06 12.03 -3.97
CA LYS A 13 18.74 10.82 -3.47
C LYS A 13 19.38 10.05 -4.63
N ARG A 14 20.72 10.04 -4.68
CA ARG A 14 21.53 9.45 -5.77
C ARG A 14 21.83 7.94 -5.64
N ASN A 15 21.30 7.27 -4.61
CA ASN A 15 21.58 5.84 -4.35
C ASN A 15 20.37 4.96 -4.62
N GLU A 16 20.62 3.66 -4.81
CA GLU A 16 19.65 2.57 -4.96
C GLU A 16 18.37 2.85 -4.16
N LEU A 17 17.28 3.09 -4.90
CA LEU A 17 15.93 3.31 -4.36
C LEU A 17 15.20 1.99 -4.12
N THR A 18 15.95 0.89 -4.07
CA THR A 18 15.49 -0.48 -3.83
C THR A 18 15.58 -0.83 -2.36
N GLU A 19 14.55 -1.47 -1.83
CA GLU A 19 14.53 -2.08 -0.49
C GLU A 19 14.00 -3.51 -0.57
N GLU A 20 14.31 -4.33 0.42
CA GLU A 20 13.66 -5.64 0.53
C GLU A 20 12.16 -5.48 0.73
N PHE A 21 11.38 -6.30 0.03
CA PHE A 21 9.93 -6.36 0.25
C PHE A 21 9.65 -6.85 1.67
N GLN A 22 8.91 -6.05 2.42
CA GLN A 22 8.52 -6.35 3.79
C GLN A 22 6.99 -6.34 3.88
N LYS A 23 6.40 -7.52 4.04
CA LYS A 23 4.93 -7.67 4.18
C LYS A 23 4.36 -6.79 5.30
N GLU A 24 5.09 -6.64 6.40
CA GLU A 24 4.71 -5.78 7.52
C GLU A 24 4.50 -4.30 7.11
N LYS A 25 5.27 -3.77 6.14
CA LYS A 25 5.08 -2.38 5.66
C LYS A 25 3.80 -2.22 4.87
N LEU A 26 3.44 -3.23 4.07
CA LEU A 26 2.17 -3.30 3.35
C LEU A 26 1.01 -3.33 4.36
N GLU A 27 1.04 -4.29 5.28
CA GLU A 27 0.00 -4.47 6.31
C GLU A 27 -0.18 -3.23 7.18
N ASN A 28 0.91 -2.61 7.62
CA ASN A 28 0.85 -1.38 8.43
C ASN A 28 0.24 -0.21 7.66
N SER A 29 0.51 -0.10 6.36
CA SER A 29 -0.04 1.00 5.55
C SER A 29 -1.56 0.85 5.40
N ILE A 30 -2.05 -0.38 5.17
CA ILE A 30 -3.49 -0.70 5.12
C ILE A 30 -4.13 -0.46 6.50
N LYS A 31 -3.49 -0.93 7.58
CA LYS A 31 -3.95 -0.73 8.95
C LYS A 31 -4.17 0.75 9.27
N MET A 32 -3.19 1.60 8.95
CA MET A 32 -3.27 3.03 9.23
C MET A 32 -4.40 3.70 8.45
N ALA A 33 -4.58 3.35 7.18
CA ALA A 33 -5.70 3.86 6.38
C ALA A 33 -7.06 3.42 6.95
N ALA A 34 -7.18 2.16 7.38
CA ALA A 34 -8.41 1.65 7.98
C ALA A 34 -8.75 2.36 9.29
N LEU A 35 -7.77 2.55 10.18
CA LEU A 35 -7.97 3.28 11.44
C LEU A 35 -8.33 4.75 11.21
N GLN A 36 -7.69 5.40 10.23
CA GLN A 36 -7.98 6.79 9.89
C GLN A 36 -9.38 6.94 9.25
N ALA A 37 -9.86 5.93 8.53
CA ALA A 37 -11.24 5.85 8.07
C ALA A 37 -12.26 5.60 9.21
N GLY A 38 -11.80 5.42 10.45
CA GLY A 38 -12.65 5.21 11.62
C GLY A 38 -13.07 3.76 11.84
N ARG A 39 -12.39 2.79 11.21
CA ARG A 39 -12.64 1.36 11.49
C ARG A 39 -12.20 1.00 12.89
N GLU A 40 -12.99 0.15 13.55
CA GLU A 40 -12.67 -0.37 14.88
C GLU A 40 -11.52 -1.36 14.82
N GLU A 41 -10.59 -1.28 15.78
CA GLU A 41 -9.40 -2.16 15.85
C GLU A 41 -9.74 -3.64 15.72
N ALA A 42 -10.88 -4.07 16.28
CA ALA A 42 -11.35 -5.46 16.22
C ALA A 42 -11.61 -5.95 14.78
N THR A 43 -11.97 -5.05 13.86
CA THR A 43 -12.27 -5.36 12.45
C THR A 43 -11.10 -5.05 11.51
N VAL A 44 -10.15 -4.22 11.94
CA VAL A 44 -9.01 -3.82 11.11
C VAL A 44 -8.11 -5.00 10.78
N PHE A 45 -7.94 -5.96 11.71
CA PHE A 45 -7.10 -7.13 11.46
C PHE A 45 -7.55 -7.95 10.24
N SER A 46 -8.85 -8.25 10.14
CA SER A 46 -9.38 -9.03 9.01
C SER A 46 -9.28 -8.27 7.68
N ILE A 47 -9.51 -6.95 7.70
CA ILE A 47 -9.37 -6.11 6.50
C ILE A 47 -7.91 -6.10 6.03
N VAL A 48 -6.96 -5.99 6.96
CA VAL A 48 -5.53 -6.01 6.65
C VAL A 48 -5.12 -7.36 6.05
N GLU A 49 -5.56 -8.47 6.64
CA GLU A 49 -5.27 -9.81 6.10
C GLU A 49 -5.84 -10.00 4.69
N GLU A 50 -7.08 -9.58 4.45
CA GLU A 50 -7.76 -9.71 3.16
C GLU A 50 -7.06 -8.88 2.07
N VAL A 51 -6.87 -7.58 2.31
CA VAL A 51 -6.25 -6.68 1.33
C VAL A 51 -4.79 -7.06 1.09
N ALA A 52 -4.03 -7.38 2.14
CA ALA A 52 -2.66 -7.84 1.98
C ALA A 52 -2.61 -9.18 1.24
N GLY A 53 -3.53 -10.11 1.50
CA GLY A 53 -3.65 -11.37 0.77
C GLY A 53 -3.82 -11.14 -0.73
N HIS A 54 -4.78 -10.30 -1.12
CA HIS A 54 -5.02 -9.95 -2.51
C HIS A 54 -3.78 -9.34 -3.19
N VAL A 55 -3.14 -8.37 -2.54
CA VAL A 55 -1.91 -7.75 -3.06
C VAL A 55 -0.81 -8.80 -3.25
N MET A 56 -0.69 -9.76 -2.32
CA MET A 56 0.35 -10.78 -2.40
C MET A 56 0.11 -11.76 -3.55
N GLU A 57 -1.16 -12.09 -3.84
CA GLU A 57 -1.57 -12.89 -5.00
C GLU A 57 -1.24 -12.17 -6.31
N GLU A 58 -1.56 -10.89 -6.45
CA GLU A 58 -1.26 -10.06 -7.64
C GLU A 58 0.25 -9.85 -7.87
N LEU A 59 1.07 -10.06 -6.83
CA LEU A 59 2.52 -9.99 -6.89
C LEU A 59 3.20 -11.35 -7.01
N GLU A 60 2.44 -12.44 -7.13
CA GLU A 60 2.99 -13.77 -7.32
C GLU A 60 3.80 -13.84 -8.63
N GLY A 61 4.94 -14.55 -8.59
CA GLY A 61 5.85 -14.68 -9.74
C GLY A 61 6.71 -13.46 -10.08
N LYS A 62 6.48 -12.29 -9.47
CA LYS A 62 7.35 -11.10 -9.64
C LYS A 62 8.58 -11.21 -8.75
N GLU A 63 9.77 -10.96 -9.29
CA GLU A 63 11.03 -10.89 -8.52
C GLU A 63 11.24 -9.49 -7.92
N GLU A 64 10.85 -8.45 -8.65
CA GLU A 64 10.94 -7.04 -8.25
C GLU A 64 9.61 -6.34 -8.57
N VAL A 65 9.27 -5.30 -7.80
CA VAL A 65 8.01 -4.55 -7.97
C VAL A 65 8.21 -3.05 -7.71
N ASP A 66 7.49 -2.21 -8.45
CA ASP A 66 7.42 -0.78 -8.14
C ASP A 66 6.54 -0.55 -6.90
N SER A 67 7.00 0.29 -5.98
CA SER A 67 6.15 0.82 -4.91
C SER A 67 4.84 1.46 -5.39
N GLN A 68 4.80 2.04 -6.60
CA GLN A 68 3.56 2.57 -7.20
C GLN A 68 2.61 1.45 -7.62
N GLU A 69 3.14 0.37 -8.16
CA GLU A 69 2.34 -0.79 -8.56
C GLU A 69 1.68 -1.44 -7.34
N ILE A 70 2.42 -1.62 -6.24
CA ILE A 70 1.84 -2.09 -4.96
C ILE A 70 0.70 -1.17 -4.53
N ARG A 71 0.91 0.16 -4.62
CA ARG A 71 -0.10 1.15 -4.23
C ARG A 71 -1.35 1.06 -5.10
N GLU A 72 -1.19 0.94 -6.41
CA GLU A 72 -2.30 0.85 -7.36
C GLU A 72 -3.15 -0.39 -7.08
N ILE A 73 -2.53 -1.56 -6.88
CA ILE A 73 -3.23 -2.80 -6.52
C ILE A 73 -4.05 -2.62 -5.22
N ILE A 74 -3.46 -2.01 -4.19
CA ILE A 74 -4.18 -1.71 -2.94
C ILE A 74 -5.38 -0.80 -3.21
N LEU A 75 -5.17 0.29 -3.94
CA LEU A 75 -6.21 1.29 -4.16
C LEU A 75 -7.36 0.77 -5.01
N ASP A 76 -7.08 -0.02 -6.04
CA ASP A 76 -8.12 -0.64 -6.87
C ASP A 76 -8.98 -1.59 -6.03
N TYR A 77 -8.35 -2.44 -5.21
CA TYR A 77 -9.07 -3.33 -4.32
C TYR A 77 -9.89 -2.59 -3.25
N LEU A 78 -9.30 -1.57 -2.60
CA LEU A 78 -10.00 -0.77 -1.59
C LEU A 78 -11.15 0.02 -2.22
N LYS A 79 -11.00 0.55 -3.43
CA LYS A 79 -12.05 1.32 -4.10
C LYS A 79 -13.30 0.49 -4.33
N GLU A 80 -13.14 -0.79 -4.65
CA GLU A 80 -14.26 -1.70 -4.90
C GLU A 80 -14.87 -2.25 -3.60
N ASN A 81 -14.05 -2.58 -2.60
CA ASN A 81 -14.49 -3.35 -1.43
C ASN A 81 -14.61 -2.51 -0.15
N TYR A 82 -13.81 -1.45 -0.01
CA TYR A 82 -13.72 -0.59 1.18
C TYR A 82 -13.59 0.90 0.82
N PRO A 83 -14.63 1.53 0.19
CA PRO A 83 -14.52 2.87 -0.38
C PRO A 83 -14.15 3.98 0.64
N ASP A 84 -14.50 3.80 1.91
CA ASP A 84 -14.14 4.70 3.01
C ASP A 84 -12.64 4.65 3.32
N ILE A 85 -12.05 3.46 3.31
CA ILE A 85 -10.61 3.26 3.52
C ILE A 85 -9.82 3.78 2.32
N TYR A 86 -10.32 3.54 1.10
CA TYR A 86 -9.78 4.14 -0.12
C TYR A 86 -9.73 5.67 0.00
N GLN A 87 -10.84 6.31 0.39
CA GLN A 87 -10.91 7.76 0.54
C GLN A 87 -9.91 8.27 1.57
N SER A 88 -9.83 7.61 2.73
CA SER A 88 -8.84 7.95 3.77
C SER A 88 -7.39 7.81 3.28
N TRP A 89 -7.10 6.81 2.45
CA TRP A 89 -5.77 6.63 1.87
C TRP A 89 -5.43 7.77 0.92
N ILE A 90 -6.32 8.13 0.00
CA ILE A 90 -6.13 9.23 -0.95
C ILE A 90 -5.86 10.55 -0.22
N GLU A 91 -6.61 10.82 0.86
CA GLU A 91 -6.40 12.01 1.69
C GLU A 91 -5.03 12.01 2.37
N TYR A 92 -4.59 10.86 2.89
CA TYR A 92 -3.24 10.72 3.45
C TYR A 92 -2.15 10.97 2.40
N ASP A 93 -2.29 10.41 1.20
CA ASP A 93 -1.34 10.63 0.10
C ASP A 93 -1.25 12.11 -0.31
N LYS A 94 -2.38 12.82 -0.37
CA LYS A 94 -2.40 14.26 -0.66
C LYS A 94 -1.71 15.08 0.42
N THR A 95 -2.07 14.84 1.69
CA THR A 95 -1.63 15.65 2.82
C THR A 95 -0.18 15.38 3.24
N VAL A 96 0.29 14.13 3.14
CA VAL A 96 1.61 13.71 3.62
C VAL A 96 2.61 13.51 2.48
N LYS A 97 2.15 13.07 1.30
CA LYS A 97 3.04 12.80 0.15
C LYS A 97 2.97 13.87 -0.93
N GLY A 98 2.02 14.82 -0.85
CA GLY A 98 1.87 15.88 -1.85
C GLY A 98 1.54 15.36 -3.25
N ARG A 99 0.88 14.19 -3.34
CA ARG A 99 0.48 13.59 -4.61
C ARG A 99 -0.84 14.20 -5.07
N GLU A 100 -0.92 14.59 -6.34
CA GLU A 100 -2.18 14.94 -7.01
C GLU A 100 -2.82 13.66 -7.59
N ASP A 101 -4.15 13.64 -7.71
CA ASP A 101 -4.92 12.49 -8.23
C ASP A 101 -4.63 12.19 -9.70
#